data_AF-A0A1G2Z1G4-F1
#
_entry.id   AF-A0A1G2Z1G4-F1
#
_cell.length_a   1.000
_cell.length_b   1.000
_cell.length_c   1.000
_cell.angle_alpha   90.00
_cell.angle_beta   90.00
_cell.angle_gamma   90.00
#
_symmetry.space_group_name_H-M   'P 1'
#
loop_
_entity.id
_entity.type
_entity.pdbx_description
1 polymer ?
#
loop_
_entity_poly.entity_id
_entity_poly.type
_entity_poly.pdbx_seq_one_letter_code
_entity_poly.pdbx_strand_id
1 'polypeptide(L)'
;MRKAKILPHRVGLAMTSVLLCLLGTVASAGEVADPASASTAVAMNADHTLHRQSAPDQHTLTITCDGDGTVKAVVVFEGTSSPLMGEGVFVLDHGTQVTITATAEAGWQFARWTGTIASGESTLEFILTGDTTLVAHFALDPRTLTVTSGPGGRIVQPGVGVFVCEQATTMVIEAVCDRGYGFAGWTGTAVDKGFLADPARSRTQVTVHEDCTLHANFEQAVRQFHESWETAEVTTHTPSDSTIFGADEGPWALGDDISNSGACGPTPNRAEVLALDGGQALLLTSSDSNSTCSDAVWVAMDESGLVHEGAVLPLDANTVISFYEVGRLDAPAVHGSGADCERPPCFDSVSILLTDNRGSVLVYVLQRPGEAVANVPNAYLGGVYREVFLDPSGVHYQRNVFDDFRTIPAFNTQNSALSSVEFRVGEHGSAILDELAIGPAAMDATIPVYAFRSSVLGSRFVTAEVEEKQMLIDTYPDLWQFEGICYFTPAPDSDPNLAPVYRFWSPVHSSHFYTTSQSERDMLLSEYPDVWTLEGTAFHVFGEGRQPANAVPVYRFWSPTLNYHLFTAVEAQKEDLMRDHSSDWSFEGVAWYVYPPTWDSAGALELLGSSSAK
;
A
#
# COMPACT_ATOMS: atom_id res chain seq x y z
N MET A 1 -101.99 53.22 -28.71
CA MET A 1 -102.05 53.25 -27.22
C MET A 1 -101.85 51.81 -26.77
N ARG A 2 -100.78 51.40 -26.07
CA ARG A 2 -100.35 51.81 -24.72
C ARG A 2 -98.86 52.17 -24.67
N LYS A 3 -98.53 53.19 -23.87
CA LYS A 3 -97.18 53.66 -23.53
C LYS A 3 -96.79 53.13 -22.13
N ALA A 4 -95.51 52.83 -21.92
CA ALA A 4 -94.71 53.02 -20.69
C ALA A 4 -93.26 52.78 -21.14
N LYS A 5 -92.29 53.71 -21.26
CA LYS A 5 -91.76 54.87 -20.51
C LYS A 5 -91.23 54.52 -19.10
N ILE A 6 -89.90 54.54 -18.95
CA ILE A 6 -89.02 55.06 -17.86
C ILE A 6 -87.57 54.97 -18.44
N LEU A 7 -86.97 56.04 -18.96
CA LEU A 7 -86.06 57.06 -18.37
C LEU A 7 -84.69 56.54 -17.85
N PRO A 8 -83.59 57.30 -18.05
CA PRO A 8 -82.22 56.80 -18.14
C PRO A 8 -81.33 57.09 -16.92
N HIS A 9 -80.33 56.23 -16.66
CA HIS A 9 -79.11 56.51 -15.90
C HIS A 9 -77.92 55.92 -16.68
N ARG A 10 -77.13 56.75 -17.37
CA ARG A 10 -75.86 57.38 -16.92
C ARG A 10 -74.76 56.40 -16.52
N VAL A 11 -73.80 56.29 -17.45
CA VAL A 11 -72.33 56.11 -17.29
C VAL A 11 -71.88 54.76 -16.72
N GLY A 12 -70.95 54.00 -17.32
CA GLY A 12 -69.94 54.35 -18.30
C GLY A 12 -69.51 53.19 -19.18
N LEU A 13 -68.95 53.57 -20.33
CA LEU A 13 -68.33 52.71 -21.33
C LEU A 13 -67.23 51.83 -20.71
N ALA A 14 -67.25 50.55 -21.05
CA ALA A 14 -66.10 49.91 -21.69
C ALA A 14 -66.66 49.05 -22.83
N MET A 15 -66.39 49.45 -24.07
CA MET A 15 -66.75 48.70 -25.27
C MET A 15 -65.99 47.38 -25.28
N THR A 16 -66.71 46.26 -25.28
CA THR A 16 -66.17 44.97 -25.73
C THR A 16 -66.93 44.60 -27.00
N SER A 17 -66.24 44.63 -28.14
CA SER A 17 -66.76 44.11 -29.41
C SER A 17 -67.01 42.61 -29.25
N VAL A 18 -68.28 42.20 -29.32
CA VAL A 18 -68.65 40.78 -29.29
C VAL A 18 -68.87 40.33 -30.73
N LEU A 19 -67.90 39.57 -31.25
CA LEU A 19 -67.99 38.85 -32.51
C LEU A 19 -68.74 37.54 -32.26
N LEU A 20 -69.94 37.42 -32.81
CA LEU A 20 -70.79 36.24 -32.74
C LEU A 20 -70.39 35.29 -33.92
N CYS A 21 -70.53 33.97 -33.83
CA CYS A 21 -70.35 33.10 -35.00
C CYS A 21 -71.10 31.79 -34.73
N LEU A 22 -71.97 31.38 -35.64
CA LEU A 22 -72.91 30.25 -35.48
C LEU A 22 -72.55 29.12 -36.44
N LEU A 23 -72.30 27.90 -35.94
CA LEU A 23 -72.33 26.68 -36.74
C LEU A 23 -72.94 25.51 -35.94
N GLY A 24 -74.07 24.96 -36.43
CA GLY A 24 -74.60 23.66 -35.99
C GLY A 24 -76.13 23.48 -36.03
N THR A 25 -76.65 23.07 -37.20
CA THR A 25 -77.97 22.45 -37.54
C THR A 25 -79.28 23.04 -36.95
N VAL A 26 -80.24 23.62 -37.67
CA VAL A 26 -80.40 24.07 -39.07
C VAL A 26 -81.40 25.25 -39.04
N ALA A 27 -80.90 26.47 -39.06
CA ALA A 27 -81.52 27.52 -39.87
C ALA A 27 -80.72 27.50 -41.18
N SER A 28 -81.36 27.28 -42.33
CA SER A 28 -80.64 27.28 -43.60
C SER A 28 -79.90 28.62 -43.76
N ALA A 29 -78.65 28.60 -44.24
CA ALA A 29 -77.86 29.80 -44.48
C ALA A 29 -78.71 30.84 -45.24
N GLY A 30 -79.08 31.94 -44.55
CA GLY A 30 -80.00 32.97 -45.05
C GLY A 30 -81.00 33.56 -44.04
N GLU A 31 -81.22 32.95 -42.87
CA GLU A 31 -82.27 33.39 -41.91
C GLU A 31 -81.78 34.26 -40.74
N VAL A 32 -80.46 34.29 -40.49
CA VAL A 32 -79.79 35.23 -39.56
C VAL A 32 -78.85 36.10 -40.39
N ALA A 33 -79.09 37.41 -40.42
CA ALA A 33 -78.46 38.33 -41.37
C ALA A 33 -76.94 38.47 -41.16
N ASP A 34 -76.51 38.56 -39.90
CA ASP A 34 -75.10 38.54 -39.54
C ASP A 34 -74.95 37.90 -38.15
N PRO A 35 -74.64 36.61 -38.05
CA PRO A 35 -74.46 35.94 -36.79
C PRO A 35 -73.19 36.39 -36.07
N ALA A 36 -72.47 37.43 -36.52
CA ALA A 36 -71.29 38.02 -35.89
C ALA A 36 -71.47 39.41 -35.29
N SER A 37 -72.58 40.06 -35.57
CA SER A 37 -72.86 41.41 -35.08
C SER A 37 -73.44 41.41 -33.66
N ALA A 38 -73.08 42.43 -32.86
CA ALA A 38 -73.65 42.70 -31.55
C ALA A 38 -75.17 42.96 -31.58
N SER A 39 -75.74 43.22 -32.77
CA SER A 39 -77.17 43.24 -33.04
C SER A 39 -77.42 42.61 -34.40
N THR A 40 -78.19 41.52 -34.45
CA THR A 40 -78.52 40.81 -35.69
C THR A 40 -80.03 40.65 -35.85
N ALA A 41 -80.48 40.51 -37.09
CA ALA A 41 -81.88 40.27 -37.41
C ALA A 41 -82.09 38.78 -37.67
N VAL A 42 -83.08 38.19 -37.00
CA VAL A 42 -83.52 36.81 -37.20
C VAL A 42 -84.89 36.84 -37.88
N ALA A 43 -85.01 36.18 -39.01
CA ALA A 43 -86.31 36.01 -39.67
C ALA A 43 -87.19 35.05 -38.85
N MET A 44 -88.27 35.56 -38.26
CA MET A 44 -89.22 34.76 -37.46
C MET A 44 -90.24 34.07 -38.36
N ASN A 45 -89.82 33.01 -39.04
CA ASN A 45 -90.64 32.15 -39.90
C ASN A 45 -90.93 30.77 -39.25
N ALA A 46 -90.33 30.46 -38.10
CA ALA A 46 -90.60 29.34 -37.22
C ALA A 46 -90.14 29.66 -35.77
N ASP A 47 -90.38 28.76 -34.82
CA ASP A 47 -89.83 28.88 -33.47
C ASP A 47 -88.31 28.66 -33.50
N HIS A 48 -87.55 29.63 -32.98
CA HIS A 48 -86.08 29.62 -32.95
C HIS A 48 -85.59 29.63 -31.49
N THR A 49 -84.58 28.81 -31.18
CA THR A 49 -83.89 28.81 -29.88
C THR A 49 -82.48 29.36 -30.07
N LEU A 50 -82.14 30.45 -29.38
CA LEU A 50 -80.82 31.07 -29.45
C LEU A 50 -80.02 30.77 -28.18
N HIS A 51 -78.82 30.24 -28.33
CA HIS A 51 -77.84 30.11 -27.25
C HIS A 51 -76.76 31.18 -27.40
N ARG A 52 -76.43 31.87 -26.31
CA ARG A 52 -75.27 32.76 -26.24
C ARG A 52 -74.02 31.89 -26.05
N GLN A 53 -73.08 31.97 -26.98
CA GLN A 53 -71.73 31.44 -26.76
C GLN A 53 -70.80 32.61 -26.48
N SER A 54 -70.29 32.69 -25.26
CA SER A 54 -69.23 33.63 -24.89
C SER A 54 -67.92 33.13 -25.51
N ALA A 55 -67.17 33.98 -26.21
CA ALA A 55 -65.76 33.68 -26.45
C ALA A 55 -65.06 33.60 -25.09
N PRO A 56 -64.21 32.58 -24.83
CA PRO A 56 -63.43 32.54 -23.60
C PRO A 56 -62.55 33.79 -23.55
N ASP A 57 -62.57 34.50 -22.43
CA ASP A 57 -61.59 35.56 -22.16
C ASP A 57 -60.27 34.83 -21.89
N GLN A 58 -59.28 34.96 -22.79
CA GLN A 58 -58.02 34.22 -22.74
C GLN A 58 -56.84 35.18 -22.65
N HIS A 59 -55.81 34.77 -21.93
CA HIS A 59 -54.58 35.53 -21.73
C HIS A 59 -53.37 34.69 -22.13
N THR A 60 -52.31 35.37 -22.54
CA THR A 60 -51.05 34.75 -22.96
C THR A 60 -50.08 34.70 -21.78
N LEU A 61 -49.55 33.52 -21.49
CA LEU A 61 -48.43 33.30 -20.58
C LEU A 61 -47.18 32.99 -21.40
N THR A 62 -46.20 33.89 -21.37
CA THR A 62 -44.90 33.70 -22.04
C THR A 62 -43.84 33.39 -21.00
N ILE A 63 -43.16 32.25 -21.15
CA ILE A 63 -42.06 31.81 -20.27
C ILE A 63 -40.79 31.70 -21.09
N THR A 64 -39.73 32.40 -20.66
CA THR A 64 -38.39 32.32 -21.26
C THR A 64 -37.33 32.15 -20.19
N CYS A 65 -36.18 31.59 -20.55
CA CYS A 65 -34.97 31.61 -19.72
C CYS A 65 -34.01 32.74 -20.13
N ASP A 66 -33.21 33.22 -19.18
CA ASP A 66 -32.02 34.03 -19.41
C ASP A 66 -30.82 33.36 -18.71
N GLY A 67 -29.81 32.98 -19.49
CA GLY A 67 -28.68 32.11 -19.11
C GLY A 67 -28.66 30.78 -19.89
N ASP A 68 -27.62 29.95 -19.71
CA ASP A 68 -27.53 28.63 -20.36
C ASP A 68 -28.25 27.51 -19.57
N GLY A 69 -28.90 27.83 -18.45
CA GLY A 69 -29.76 26.90 -17.69
C GLY A 69 -31.17 26.81 -18.29
N THR A 70 -31.87 25.69 -18.08
CA THR A 70 -33.23 25.48 -18.63
C THR A 70 -34.35 25.78 -17.63
N VAL A 71 -35.51 26.23 -18.14
CA VAL A 71 -36.74 26.32 -17.34
C VAL A 71 -37.60 25.08 -17.56
N LYS A 72 -37.65 24.17 -16.57
CA LYS A 72 -38.64 23.09 -16.52
C LYS A 72 -39.92 23.54 -15.82
N ALA A 73 -40.70 24.39 -16.49
CA ALA A 73 -42.00 24.81 -15.98
C ALA A 73 -42.96 23.60 -15.96
N VAL A 74 -43.53 23.29 -14.80
CA VAL A 74 -44.65 22.33 -14.67
C VAL A 74 -45.90 23.16 -14.46
N VAL A 75 -46.65 23.43 -15.53
CA VAL A 75 -47.89 24.21 -15.43
C VAL A 75 -49.04 23.26 -15.11
N VAL A 76 -49.54 23.34 -13.87
CA VAL A 76 -50.72 22.60 -13.42
C VAL A 76 -51.92 23.52 -13.39
N PHE A 77 -53.01 23.10 -14.03
CA PHE A 77 -54.30 23.79 -14.03
C PHE A 77 -55.30 23.05 -13.16
N GLU A 78 -56.25 23.77 -12.57
CA GLU A 78 -57.43 23.12 -11.99
C GLU A 78 -58.29 22.55 -13.13
N GLY A 79 -58.34 21.22 -13.27
CA GLY A 79 -59.32 20.52 -14.10
C GLY A 79 -58.81 19.70 -15.30
N THR A 80 -57.50 19.59 -15.54
CA THR A 80 -56.94 18.70 -16.59
C THR A 80 -55.81 17.81 -16.06
N SER A 81 -55.68 16.61 -16.65
CA SER A 81 -54.79 15.53 -16.17
C SER A 81 -53.33 15.61 -16.66
N SER A 82 -52.94 16.67 -17.37
CA SER A 82 -51.67 16.71 -18.09
C SER A 82 -50.94 18.04 -17.89
N PRO A 83 -49.77 18.05 -17.20
CA PRO A 83 -48.97 19.25 -17.04
C PRO A 83 -48.35 19.69 -18.37
N LEU A 84 -48.31 21.00 -18.62
CA LEU A 84 -47.50 21.57 -19.70
C LEU A 84 -46.05 21.72 -19.22
N MET A 85 -45.10 21.45 -20.12
CA MET A 85 -43.67 21.40 -19.80
C MET A 85 -42.87 22.35 -20.71
N GLY A 86 -41.98 23.15 -20.09
CA GLY A 86 -40.91 23.87 -20.78
C GLY A 86 -41.20 25.35 -21.09
N GLU A 87 -40.30 25.96 -21.86
CA GLU A 87 -40.40 27.35 -22.32
C GLU A 87 -41.38 27.50 -23.49
N GLY A 88 -41.96 28.70 -23.62
CA GLY A 88 -42.84 28.99 -24.73
C GLY A 88 -43.96 29.96 -24.40
N VAL A 89 -44.90 30.03 -25.33
CA VAL A 89 -46.09 30.88 -25.26
C VAL A 89 -47.30 29.97 -25.08
N PHE A 90 -48.02 30.16 -23.98
CA PHE A 90 -49.20 29.37 -23.60
C PHE A 90 -50.43 30.28 -23.58
N VAL A 91 -51.55 29.82 -24.16
CA VAL A 91 -52.82 30.56 -24.15
C VAL A 91 -53.77 29.86 -23.19
N LEU A 92 -54.23 30.60 -22.18
CA LEU A 92 -54.98 30.04 -21.05
C LEU A 92 -56.22 30.91 -20.77
N ASP A 93 -57.26 30.30 -20.20
CA ASP A 93 -58.49 31.01 -19.85
C ASP A 93 -58.24 31.98 -18.68
N HIS A 94 -58.92 33.12 -18.70
CA HIS A 94 -58.89 34.11 -17.63
C HIS A 94 -59.35 33.49 -16.30
N GLY A 95 -58.60 33.77 -15.23
CA GLY A 95 -58.87 33.24 -13.89
C GLY A 95 -58.24 31.87 -13.62
N THR A 96 -57.49 31.31 -14.57
CA THR A 96 -56.76 30.05 -14.37
C THR A 96 -55.72 30.17 -13.25
N GLN A 97 -55.73 29.26 -12.28
CA GLN A 97 -54.65 29.14 -11.30
C GLN A 97 -53.45 28.43 -11.93
N VAL A 98 -52.27 29.04 -11.78
CA VAL A 98 -51.01 28.62 -12.41
C VAL A 98 -49.95 28.42 -11.33
N THR A 99 -49.32 27.25 -11.33
CA THR A 99 -48.09 26.98 -10.58
C THR A 99 -46.95 26.81 -11.57
N ILE A 100 -45.79 27.43 -11.33
CA ILE A 100 -44.59 27.32 -12.19
C ILE A 100 -43.38 27.12 -11.30
N THR A 101 -42.53 26.16 -11.62
CA THR A 101 -41.25 25.93 -10.93
C THR A 101 -40.10 26.08 -11.92
N ALA A 102 -39.09 26.89 -11.59
CA ALA A 102 -37.81 26.90 -12.28
C ALA A 102 -36.89 25.84 -11.67
N THR A 103 -36.38 24.93 -12.50
CA THR A 103 -35.41 23.91 -12.09
C THR A 103 -34.11 24.17 -12.82
N ALA A 104 -33.05 24.54 -12.10
CA ALA A 104 -31.75 24.79 -12.71
C ALA A 104 -31.12 23.48 -13.23
N GLU A 105 -30.34 23.59 -14.31
CA GLU A 105 -29.47 22.50 -14.77
C GLU A 105 -28.22 22.36 -13.89
N ALA A 106 -27.52 21.24 -14.02
CA ALA A 106 -26.26 21.03 -13.31
C ALA A 106 -25.27 22.18 -13.61
N GLY A 107 -24.65 22.73 -12.58
CA GLY A 107 -23.74 23.89 -12.69
C GLY A 107 -24.43 25.26 -12.64
N TRP A 108 -25.77 25.30 -12.57
CA TRP A 108 -26.55 26.53 -12.47
C TRP A 108 -27.40 26.54 -11.20
N GLN A 109 -27.69 27.75 -10.71
CA GLN A 109 -28.67 28.00 -9.66
C GLN A 109 -29.72 28.99 -10.16
N PHE A 110 -30.96 28.79 -9.74
CA PHE A 110 -32.03 29.76 -9.98
C PHE A 110 -31.70 31.06 -9.23
N ALA A 111 -31.59 32.16 -9.95
CA ALA A 111 -31.30 33.46 -9.35
C ALA A 111 -32.58 34.20 -8.97
N ARG A 112 -33.53 34.35 -9.91
CA ARG A 112 -34.80 35.07 -9.73
C ARG A 112 -35.73 34.98 -10.94
N TRP A 113 -37.00 35.31 -10.74
CA TRP A 113 -37.96 35.63 -11.79
C TRP A 113 -38.03 37.13 -12.06
N THR A 114 -38.23 37.52 -13.31
CA THR A 114 -38.53 38.91 -13.73
C THR A 114 -39.64 38.93 -14.79
N GLY A 115 -40.15 40.12 -15.13
CA GLY A 115 -41.25 40.31 -16.07
C GLY A 115 -42.48 40.87 -15.36
N THR A 116 -43.66 40.34 -15.68
CA THR A 116 -44.92 40.72 -15.03
C THR A 116 -44.92 40.38 -13.53
N ILE A 117 -44.28 39.26 -13.14
CA ILE A 117 -44.10 38.86 -11.74
C ILE A 117 -42.61 38.76 -11.46
N ALA A 118 -42.14 39.44 -10.42
CA ALA A 118 -40.78 39.36 -9.93
C ALA A 118 -40.76 38.62 -8.58
N SER A 119 -39.87 37.64 -8.44
CA SER A 119 -39.75 36.84 -7.21
C SER A 119 -38.34 36.27 -7.08
N GLY A 120 -37.88 36.08 -5.84
CA GLY A 120 -36.68 35.31 -5.50
C GLY A 120 -36.95 33.83 -5.26
N GLU A 121 -38.22 33.42 -5.17
CA GLU A 121 -38.60 32.02 -4.99
C GLU A 121 -38.58 31.28 -6.33
N SER A 122 -38.04 30.05 -6.37
CA SER A 122 -37.97 29.24 -7.60
C SER A 122 -39.35 28.78 -8.07
N THR A 123 -40.34 28.74 -7.18
CA THR A 123 -41.73 28.40 -7.50
C THR A 123 -42.64 29.62 -7.38
N LEU A 124 -43.51 29.81 -8.37
CA LEU A 124 -44.54 30.85 -8.42
C LEU A 124 -45.93 30.22 -8.43
N GLU A 125 -46.85 30.80 -7.68
CA GLU A 125 -48.27 30.49 -7.71
C GLU A 125 -49.07 31.78 -7.91
N PHE A 126 -49.92 31.84 -8.95
CA PHE A 126 -50.75 33.01 -9.24
C PHE A 126 -52.00 32.67 -10.04
N ILE A 127 -52.93 33.63 -10.14
CA ILE A 127 -54.13 33.55 -10.98
C ILE A 127 -53.89 34.39 -12.24
N LEU A 128 -54.09 33.80 -13.42
CA LEU A 128 -53.88 34.49 -14.70
C LEU A 128 -55.06 35.39 -15.02
N THR A 129 -54.96 36.68 -14.68
CA THR A 129 -56.01 37.68 -14.95
C THR A 129 -55.70 38.58 -16.16
N GLY A 130 -54.52 38.41 -16.78
CA GLY A 130 -53.99 39.27 -17.83
C GLY A 130 -52.80 38.61 -18.54
N ASP A 131 -52.42 39.13 -19.72
CA ASP A 131 -51.18 38.73 -20.40
C ASP A 131 -49.98 38.85 -19.45
N THR A 132 -49.22 37.77 -19.32
CA THR A 132 -48.15 37.61 -18.32
C THR A 132 -46.87 37.13 -19.00
N THR A 133 -45.78 37.84 -18.77
CA THR A 133 -44.44 37.45 -19.24
C THR A 133 -43.56 37.14 -18.04
N LEU A 134 -42.87 36.00 -18.07
CA LEU A 134 -41.97 35.55 -17.01
C LEU A 134 -40.63 35.15 -17.62
N VAL A 135 -39.56 35.70 -17.06
CA VAL A 135 -38.18 35.35 -17.41
C VAL A 135 -37.50 34.79 -16.18
N ALA A 136 -37.07 33.52 -16.23
CA ALA A 136 -36.24 32.92 -15.20
C ALA A 136 -34.78 33.27 -15.47
N HIS A 137 -34.10 33.84 -14.48
CA HIS A 137 -32.68 34.13 -14.52
C HIS A 137 -31.93 33.02 -13.80
N PHE A 138 -30.91 32.46 -14.43
CA PHE A 138 -30.00 31.51 -13.81
C PHE A 138 -28.59 32.10 -13.72
N ALA A 139 -27.87 31.73 -12.66
CA ALA A 139 -26.46 32.07 -12.49
C ALA A 139 -25.63 30.80 -12.35
N LEU A 140 -24.39 30.82 -12.84
CA LEU A 140 -23.43 29.75 -12.59
C LEU A 140 -23.22 29.58 -11.08
N ASP A 141 -23.18 28.33 -10.62
CA ASP A 141 -22.81 27.95 -9.25
C ASP A 141 -21.55 27.07 -9.31
N PRO A 142 -20.37 27.69 -9.57
CA PRO A 142 -19.14 26.94 -9.72
C PRO A 142 -18.68 26.35 -8.39
N ARG A 143 -18.10 25.15 -8.44
CA ARG A 143 -17.42 24.50 -7.33
C ARG A 143 -15.92 24.58 -7.50
N THR A 144 -15.19 24.54 -6.40
CA THR A 144 -13.74 24.58 -6.38
C THR A 144 -13.15 23.26 -5.90
N LEU A 145 -12.20 22.74 -6.67
CA LEU A 145 -11.32 21.65 -6.26
C LEU A 145 -9.93 22.22 -6.00
N THR A 146 -9.45 22.14 -4.75
CA THR A 146 -8.08 22.51 -4.40
C THR A 146 -7.21 21.27 -4.30
N VAL A 147 -6.26 21.14 -5.23
CA VAL A 147 -5.34 20.00 -5.32
C VAL A 147 -3.97 20.40 -4.80
N THR A 148 -3.42 19.62 -3.89
CA THR A 148 -2.09 19.82 -3.29
C THR A 148 -1.31 18.50 -3.28
N SER A 149 0.01 18.58 -3.13
CA SER A 149 0.91 17.43 -3.17
C SER A 149 1.87 17.50 -1.99
N GLY A 150 2.06 16.38 -1.29
CA GLY A 150 3.14 16.21 -0.32
C GLY A 150 4.51 16.06 -0.99
N PRO A 151 5.61 16.04 -0.21
CA PRO A 151 6.93 15.67 -0.71
C PRO A 151 6.96 14.23 -1.22
N GLY A 152 7.91 13.89 -2.11
CA GLY A 152 8.07 12.51 -2.59
C GLY A 152 7.34 12.16 -3.88
N GLY A 153 6.70 13.14 -4.51
CA GLY A 153 6.07 12.95 -5.81
C GLY A 153 5.38 14.22 -6.29
N ARG A 154 4.70 14.09 -7.43
CA ARG A 154 3.97 15.18 -8.06
C ARG A 154 2.66 14.69 -8.67
N ILE A 155 1.72 15.61 -8.80
CA ILE A 155 0.47 15.37 -9.52
C ILE A 155 0.67 15.81 -10.96
N VAL A 156 0.51 14.90 -11.92
CA VAL A 156 0.72 15.15 -13.36
C VAL A 156 -0.58 15.51 -14.07
N GLN A 157 -1.73 15.15 -13.49
CA GLN A 157 -3.04 15.51 -14.01
C GLN A 157 -4.03 15.69 -12.84
N PRO A 158 -4.79 16.80 -12.76
CA PRO A 158 -4.66 18.02 -13.55
C PRO A 158 -3.43 18.88 -13.16
N GLY A 159 -2.69 18.48 -12.12
CA GLY A 159 -1.63 19.26 -11.51
C GLY A 159 -2.04 19.83 -10.15
N VAL A 160 -1.11 20.51 -9.48
CA VAL A 160 -1.37 21.22 -8.22
C VAL A 160 -1.99 22.59 -8.52
N GLY A 161 -3.05 22.95 -7.81
CA GLY A 161 -3.74 24.24 -8.02
C GLY A 161 -5.18 24.25 -7.54
N VAL A 162 -5.88 25.35 -7.84
CA VAL A 162 -7.31 25.51 -7.60
C VAL A 162 -8.03 25.45 -8.94
N PHE A 163 -8.96 24.52 -9.08
CA PHE A 163 -9.74 24.28 -10.29
C PHE A 163 -11.18 24.68 -10.06
N VAL A 164 -11.73 25.47 -10.98
CA VAL A 164 -13.14 25.85 -10.98
C VAL A 164 -13.90 24.87 -11.87
N CYS A 165 -14.92 24.23 -11.32
CA CYS A 165 -15.65 23.13 -11.94
C CYS A 165 -17.15 23.38 -11.90
N GLU A 166 -17.87 22.85 -12.89
CA GLU A 166 -19.32 22.76 -12.80
C GLU A 166 -19.71 21.69 -11.76
N GLN A 167 -20.91 21.80 -11.21
CA GLN A 167 -21.38 20.84 -10.23
C GLN A 167 -21.47 19.43 -10.84
N ALA A 168 -21.02 18.42 -10.08
CA ALA A 168 -20.94 17.02 -10.49
C ALA A 168 -19.97 16.73 -11.65
N THR A 169 -19.02 17.63 -11.92
CA THR A 169 -17.92 17.38 -12.87
C THR A 169 -17.07 16.20 -12.39
N THR A 170 -16.80 15.25 -13.29
CA THR A 170 -15.86 14.13 -13.03
C THR A 170 -14.55 14.36 -13.80
N MET A 171 -13.42 14.22 -13.12
CA MET A 171 -12.09 14.37 -13.72
C MET A 171 -11.13 13.27 -13.27
N VAL A 172 -10.16 12.94 -14.15
CA VAL A 172 -9.07 12.02 -13.82
C VAL A 172 -8.00 12.77 -13.04
N ILE A 173 -7.51 12.16 -11.96
CA ILE A 173 -6.38 12.65 -11.19
C ILE A 173 -5.29 11.59 -11.15
N GLU A 174 -4.06 12.01 -11.43
CA GLU A 174 -2.90 11.15 -11.56
C GLU A 174 -1.70 11.73 -10.83
N ALA A 175 -1.16 10.95 -9.89
CA ALA A 175 0.07 11.21 -9.17
C ALA A 175 1.19 10.29 -9.68
N VAL A 176 2.38 10.86 -9.81
CA VAL A 176 3.61 10.15 -10.14
C VAL A 176 4.58 10.35 -8.99
N CYS A 177 5.05 9.25 -8.43
CA CYS A 177 6.03 9.27 -7.34
C CYS A 177 7.39 9.76 -7.88
N ASP A 178 8.13 10.50 -7.05
CA ASP A 178 9.53 10.75 -7.32
C ASP A 178 10.35 9.48 -7.00
N ARG A 179 11.58 9.42 -7.49
CA ARG A 179 12.45 8.25 -7.26
C ARG A 179 12.62 8.01 -5.75
N GLY A 180 12.37 6.78 -5.30
CA GLY A 180 12.50 6.38 -3.89
C GLY A 180 11.23 6.55 -3.05
N TYR A 181 10.09 6.85 -3.66
CA TYR A 181 8.81 7.02 -2.99
C TYR A 181 7.72 6.13 -3.59
N GLY A 182 6.78 5.69 -2.75
CA GLY A 182 5.55 5.02 -3.10
C GLY A 182 4.35 5.95 -2.92
N PHE A 183 3.27 5.69 -3.66
CA PHE A 183 2.02 6.42 -3.50
C PHE A 183 1.28 5.89 -2.27
N ALA A 184 1.11 6.72 -1.25
CA ALA A 184 0.52 6.32 0.03
C ALA A 184 -1.01 6.53 0.09
N GLY A 185 -1.57 7.24 -0.89
CA GLY A 185 -3.00 7.49 -0.99
C GLY A 185 -3.36 8.96 -1.07
N TRP A 186 -4.61 9.22 -1.44
CA TRP A 186 -5.22 10.53 -1.45
C TRP A 186 -5.85 10.85 -0.09
N THR A 187 -5.78 12.11 0.35
CA THR A 187 -6.48 12.63 1.55
C THR A 187 -7.16 13.98 1.25
N GLY A 188 -7.98 14.47 2.18
CA GLY A 188 -8.68 15.76 2.05
C GLY A 188 -10.20 15.58 1.99
N THR A 189 -10.93 16.69 1.93
CA THR A 189 -12.40 16.66 2.08
C THR A 189 -13.09 15.94 0.93
N ALA A 190 -12.47 15.83 -0.24
CA ALA A 190 -12.98 15.00 -1.34
C ALA A 190 -12.95 13.50 -0.99
N VAL A 191 -11.97 13.04 -0.21
CA VAL A 191 -11.88 11.66 0.26
C VAL A 191 -12.88 11.40 1.38
N ASP A 192 -12.95 12.31 2.36
CA ASP A 192 -13.87 12.20 3.51
C ASP A 192 -15.35 12.12 3.07
N LYS A 193 -15.69 12.79 1.97
CA LYS A 193 -17.04 12.83 1.39
C LYS A 193 -17.30 11.74 0.35
N GLY A 194 -16.32 10.87 0.08
CA GLY A 194 -16.46 9.78 -0.89
C GLY A 194 -16.55 10.25 -2.34
N PHE A 195 -15.95 11.39 -2.69
CA PHE A 195 -15.94 11.92 -4.06
C PHE A 195 -14.90 11.23 -4.96
N LEU A 196 -13.98 10.45 -4.39
CA LEU A 196 -13.00 9.66 -5.14
C LEU A 196 -13.50 8.24 -5.40
N ALA A 197 -13.32 7.75 -6.62
CA ALA A 197 -13.63 6.37 -6.98
C ALA A 197 -12.76 5.35 -6.22
N ASP A 198 -11.47 5.63 -6.08
CA ASP A 198 -10.53 4.84 -5.28
C ASP A 198 -9.41 5.76 -4.75
N PRO A 199 -9.36 6.04 -3.44
CA PRO A 199 -8.33 6.89 -2.85
C PRO A 199 -6.96 6.21 -2.68
N ALA A 200 -6.86 4.89 -2.87
CA ALA A 200 -5.59 4.16 -2.78
C ALA A 200 -4.83 4.08 -4.12
N ARG A 201 -5.49 4.38 -5.24
CA ARG A 201 -4.87 4.36 -6.58
C ARG A 201 -4.21 5.70 -6.90
N SER A 202 -2.95 5.67 -7.33
CA SER A 202 -2.21 6.85 -7.81
C SER A 202 -2.88 7.52 -9.02
N ARG A 203 -3.66 6.74 -9.80
CA ARG A 203 -4.52 7.22 -10.88
C ARG A 203 -5.97 6.85 -10.61
N THR A 204 -6.82 7.86 -10.42
CA THR A 204 -8.22 7.71 -10.01
C THR A 204 -9.13 8.78 -10.62
N GLN A 205 -10.42 8.76 -10.29
CA GLN A 205 -11.39 9.78 -10.70
C GLN A 205 -11.98 10.47 -9.46
N VAL A 206 -12.18 11.79 -9.55
CA VAL A 206 -12.91 12.58 -8.54
C VAL A 206 -14.15 13.21 -9.17
N THR A 207 -15.28 13.17 -8.47
CA THR A 207 -16.54 13.83 -8.85
C THR A 207 -16.82 15.00 -7.89
N VAL A 208 -16.75 16.24 -8.40
CA VAL A 208 -16.84 17.45 -7.58
C VAL A 208 -18.30 17.89 -7.43
N HIS A 209 -18.91 17.62 -6.28
CA HIS A 209 -20.29 18.03 -5.98
C HIS A 209 -20.41 19.38 -5.26
N GLU A 210 -19.38 19.74 -4.51
CA GLU A 210 -19.25 20.97 -3.72
C GLU A 210 -17.76 21.30 -3.56
N ASP A 211 -17.44 22.43 -2.93
CA ASP A 211 -16.06 22.83 -2.67
C ASP A 211 -15.31 21.75 -1.87
N CYS A 212 -14.18 21.30 -2.39
CA CYS A 212 -13.41 20.22 -1.79
C CYS A 212 -11.90 20.37 -1.98
N THR A 213 -11.16 19.67 -1.13
CA THR A 213 -9.70 19.60 -1.13
C THR A 213 -9.25 18.18 -1.40
N LEU A 214 -8.12 18.06 -2.09
CA LEU A 214 -7.46 16.80 -2.38
C LEU A 214 -5.95 16.97 -2.20
N HIS A 215 -5.33 16.02 -1.50
CA HIS A 215 -3.90 16.02 -1.21
C HIS A 215 -3.30 14.64 -1.56
N ALA A 216 -2.28 14.61 -2.43
CA ALA A 216 -1.51 13.40 -2.70
C ALA A 216 -0.48 13.16 -1.60
N ASN A 217 -0.52 11.99 -0.96
CA ASN A 217 0.50 11.55 -0.02
C ASN A 217 1.47 10.58 -0.72
N PHE A 218 2.75 10.79 -0.46
CA PHE A 218 3.80 9.87 -0.85
C PHE A 218 4.56 9.50 0.41
N GLU A 219 4.88 8.23 0.51
CA GLU A 219 5.74 7.71 1.55
C GLU A 219 7.04 7.27 0.92
N GLN A 220 8.14 7.48 1.63
CA GLN A 220 9.43 6.97 1.17
C GLN A 220 9.28 5.45 1.03
N ALA A 221 9.56 4.93 -0.16
CA ALA A 221 9.49 3.51 -0.40
C ALA A 221 10.65 2.88 0.39
N VAL A 222 10.32 2.34 1.56
CA VAL A 222 11.23 1.50 2.35
C VAL A 222 11.40 0.23 1.54
N ARG A 223 12.39 0.23 0.64
CA ARG A 223 12.74 -0.95 -0.17
C ARG A 223 13.84 -1.67 0.58
N GLN A 224 13.46 -2.79 1.19
CA GLN A 224 14.38 -3.82 1.61
C GLN A 224 14.50 -4.82 0.46
N PHE A 225 15.71 -5.25 0.18
CA PHE A 225 15.98 -6.46 -0.59
C PHE A 225 16.12 -7.59 0.43
N HIS A 226 15.40 -8.70 0.25
CA HIS A 226 15.53 -9.91 1.07
C HIS A 226 15.61 -11.12 0.14
N GLU A 227 16.77 -11.75 0.06
CA GLU A 227 16.93 -13.02 -0.64
C GLU A 227 16.94 -14.17 0.38
N SER A 228 15.93 -15.04 0.28
CA SER A 228 15.82 -16.28 1.07
C SER A 228 15.80 -17.53 0.20
N TRP A 229 15.99 -17.42 -1.12
CA TRP A 229 16.04 -18.53 -2.09
C TRP A 229 14.81 -19.47 -2.07
N GLU A 230 13.74 -19.14 -1.34
CA GLU A 230 12.66 -20.07 -1.00
C GLU A 230 11.77 -20.39 -2.19
N THR A 231 11.62 -19.44 -3.12
CA THR A 231 10.90 -19.64 -4.37
C THR A 231 11.76 -20.20 -5.49
N ALA A 232 13.08 -20.34 -5.28
CA ALA A 232 13.94 -20.99 -6.25
C ALA A 232 13.63 -22.50 -6.31
N GLU A 233 13.84 -23.09 -7.49
CA GLU A 233 13.71 -24.53 -7.66
C GLU A 233 14.96 -25.20 -7.11
N VAL A 234 14.81 -26.17 -6.20
CA VAL A 234 15.91 -27.02 -5.70
C VAL A 234 16.53 -27.79 -6.88
N THR A 235 17.62 -27.27 -7.43
CA THR A 235 18.27 -27.82 -8.62
C THR A 235 19.76 -27.43 -8.66
N THR A 236 20.50 -28.11 -9.54
CA THR A 236 21.92 -27.82 -9.80
C THR A 236 22.04 -27.06 -11.12
N HIS A 237 22.68 -25.90 -11.07
CA HIS A 237 22.97 -25.07 -12.22
C HIS A 237 24.46 -25.12 -12.57
N THR A 238 24.76 -25.21 -13.86
CA THR A 238 26.12 -25.13 -14.41
C THR A 238 26.36 -23.75 -15.05
N PRO A 239 27.45 -23.04 -14.72
CA PRO A 239 27.66 -21.67 -15.22
C PRO A 239 27.96 -21.55 -16.72
N SER A 240 28.42 -22.63 -17.38
CA SER A 240 28.91 -22.63 -18.77
C SER A 240 27.90 -22.14 -19.83
N ASP A 241 26.63 -21.98 -19.46
CA ASP A 241 25.54 -21.54 -20.35
C ASP A 241 24.95 -20.15 -19.98
N SER A 242 25.57 -19.38 -19.06
CA SER A 242 25.02 -18.10 -18.56
C SER A 242 23.57 -18.24 -18.10
N THR A 243 23.36 -19.13 -17.13
CA THR A 243 22.03 -19.52 -16.65
C THR A 243 21.39 -18.39 -15.85
N ILE A 244 20.14 -18.05 -16.18
CA ILE A 244 19.30 -17.18 -15.34
C ILE A 244 18.29 -18.07 -14.60
N PHE A 245 18.17 -17.91 -13.30
CA PHE A 245 17.19 -18.62 -12.46
C PHE A 245 16.41 -17.62 -11.61
N GLY A 246 15.15 -17.94 -11.30
CA GLY A 246 14.28 -17.08 -10.49
C GLY A 246 14.43 -17.37 -9.00
N ALA A 247 14.43 -16.32 -8.18
CA ALA A 247 14.35 -16.38 -6.72
C ALA A 247 13.38 -15.30 -6.21
N ASP A 248 13.33 -15.10 -4.88
CA ASP A 248 12.26 -14.36 -4.20
C ASP A 248 12.13 -12.90 -4.69
N GLU A 249 13.26 -12.25 -4.91
CA GLU A 249 13.35 -10.83 -5.30
C GLU A 249 13.73 -10.61 -6.78
N GLY A 250 13.69 -11.66 -7.60
CA GLY A 250 13.85 -11.57 -9.04
C GLY A 250 14.84 -12.56 -9.66
N PRO A 251 15.22 -12.36 -10.93
CA PRO A 251 16.13 -13.24 -11.62
C PRO A 251 17.60 -13.02 -11.21
N TRP A 252 18.30 -14.12 -11.00
CA TRP A 252 19.74 -14.17 -10.74
C TRP A 252 20.47 -14.80 -11.91
N ALA A 253 21.55 -14.15 -12.33
CA ALA A 253 22.47 -14.65 -13.32
C ALA A 253 23.60 -15.44 -12.65
N LEU A 254 23.78 -16.69 -13.05
CA LEU A 254 24.92 -17.53 -12.70
C LEU A 254 25.98 -17.42 -13.80
N GLY A 255 27.21 -17.17 -13.38
CA GLY A 255 28.36 -17.19 -14.28
C GLY A 255 29.63 -17.73 -13.64
N ASP A 256 30.64 -17.93 -14.48
CA ASP A 256 31.99 -18.28 -14.08
C ASP A 256 33.02 -17.46 -14.87
N ASP A 257 34.22 -17.37 -14.30
CA ASP A 257 35.35 -16.72 -14.95
C ASP A 257 36.23 -17.76 -15.68
N ILE A 258 35.71 -18.52 -16.66
CA ILE A 258 36.57 -19.43 -17.44
C ILE A 258 37.57 -18.59 -18.26
N SER A 259 38.88 -18.80 -18.06
CA SER A 259 39.88 -18.18 -18.93
C SER A 259 39.72 -18.73 -20.37
N ASN A 260 39.58 -17.83 -21.36
CA ASN A 260 39.36 -18.17 -22.78
C ASN A 260 40.48 -18.99 -23.46
N SER A 261 41.42 -19.57 -22.70
CA SER A 261 42.41 -20.49 -23.25
C SER A 261 41.79 -21.88 -23.35
N GLY A 262 41.86 -22.51 -24.53
CA GLY A 262 41.36 -23.88 -24.76
C GLY A 262 42.09 -24.98 -23.97
N ALA A 263 42.82 -24.61 -22.91
CA ALA A 263 43.58 -25.48 -22.01
C ALA A 263 42.85 -25.76 -20.68
N CYS A 264 41.83 -24.99 -20.29
CA CYS A 264 41.23 -25.11 -18.95
C CYS A 264 40.23 -26.27 -18.79
N GLY A 265 39.74 -26.89 -19.88
CA GLY A 265 38.71 -27.94 -19.77
C GLY A 265 37.42 -27.44 -19.10
N PRO A 266 36.38 -28.29 -18.97
CA PRO A 266 35.20 -27.96 -18.17
C PRO A 266 35.53 -28.10 -16.68
N THR A 267 35.48 -27.01 -15.92
CA THR A 267 35.45 -27.05 -14.45
C THR A 267 34.04 -27.42 -13.97
N PRO A 268 33.89 -28.27 -12.95
CA PRO A 268 32.59 -28.57 -12.36
C PRO A 268 32.19 -27.48 -11.35
N ASN A 269 32.22 -26.21 -11.80
CA ASN A 269 31.61 -25.11 -11.07
C ASN A 269 30.10 -25.34 -11.04
N ARG A 270 29.48 -25.13 -9.88
CA ARG A 270 28.05 -25.34 -9.72
C ARG A 270 27.45 -24.39 -8.70
N ALA A 271 26.21 -24.03 -8.96
CA ALA A 271 25.32 -23.45 -7.97
C ALA A 271 24.23 -24.48 -7.67
N GLU A 272 23.99 -24.72 -6.40
CA GLU A 272 22.98 -25.65 -5.93
C GLU A 272 22.05 -24.89 -5.00
N VAL A 273 20.77 -24.86 -5.33
CA VAL A 273 19.75 -24.46 -4.37
C VAL A 273 19.42 -25.71 -3.55
N LEU A 274 19.75 -25.69 -2.26
CA LEU A 274 19.63 -26.84 -1.36
C LEU A 274 18.58 -26.56 -0.30
N ALA A 275 17.83 -27.59 0.09
CA ALA A 275 17.02 -27.52 1.30
C ALA A 275 17.95 -27.56 2.53
N LEU A 276 17.99 -26.49 3.31
CA LEU A 276 18.81 -26.35 4.52
C LEU A 276 17.93 -25.85 5.67
N ASP A 277 18.00 -26.52 6.82
CA ASP A 277 17.26 -26.19 8.06
C ASP A 277 15.73 -26.03 7.97
N GLY A 278 15.10 -26.29 6.83
CA GLY A 278 13.65 -26.11 6.63
C GLY A 278 13.29 -24.98 5.66
N GLY A 279 14.30 -24.29 5.13
CA GLY A 279 14.25 -23.36 4.02
C GLY A 279 15.12 -23.81 2.85
N GLN A 280 15.41 -22.90 1.93
CA GLN A 280 16.34 -23.09 0.80
C GLN A 280 17.54 -22.15 0.93
N ALA A 281 18.73 -22.66 0.64
CA ALA A 281 19.95 -21.85 0.64
C ALA A 281 20.74 -22.07 -0.64
N LEU A 282 21.44 -21.03 -1.10
CA LEU A 282 22.31 -21.13 -2.25
C LEU A 282 23.72 -21.58 -1.84
N LEU A 283 24.11 -22.77 -2.30
CA LEU A 283 25.49 -23.25 -2.25
C LEU A 283 26.20 -22.95 -3.58
N LEU A 284 27.28 -22.19 -3.52
CA LEU A 284 28.24 -22.08 -4.61
C LEU A 284 29.43 -22.99 -4.34
N THR A 285 29.87 -23.73 -5.36
CA THR A 285 31.12 -24.49 -5.31
C THR A 285 31.95 -24.22 -6.56
N SER A 286 33.19 -23.78 -6.34
CA SER A 286 34.25 -23.76 -7.33
C SER A 286 35.16 -24.98 -7.16
N SER A 287 35.57 -25.60 -8.26
CA SER A 287 36.43 -26.78 -8.24
C SER A 287 37.47 -26.69 -9.36
N ASP A 288 38.73 -26.94 -9.00
CA ASP A 288 39.89 -26.80 -9.89
C ASP A 288 39.85 -27.70 -11.12
N SER A 289 40.38 -27.16 -12.22
CA SER A 289 40.68 -27.84 -13.48
C SER A 289 42.10 -28.42 -13.56
N ASN A 290 42.85 -28.64 -12.48
CA ASN A 290 44.28 -29.02 -12.52
C ASN A 290 45.10 -28.12 -13.48
N SER A 291 44.67 -26.88 -13.71
CA SER A 291 45.19 -26.00 -14.74
C SER A 291 45.51 -24.62 -14.14
N THR A 292 46.37 -23.83 -14.80
CA THR A 292 46.74 -22.49 -14.33
C THR A 292 45.65 -21.44 -14.60
N CYS A 293 44.38 -21.84 -14.60
CA CYS A 293 43.24 -20.99 -14.93
C CYS A 293 42.58 -20.52 -13.63
N SER A 294 42.26 -19.22 -13.55
CA SER A 294 41.51 -18.66 -12.43
C SER A 294 40.04 -19.07 -12.56
N ASP A 295 39.56 -19.97 -11.71
CA ASP A 295 38.21 -20.52 -11.81
C ASP A 295 37.34 -20.03 -10.63
N ALA A 296 36.61 -18.93 -10.82
CA ALA A 296 35.63 -18.42 -9.86
C ALA A 296 34.20 -18.68 -10.35
N VAL A 297 33.28 -18.97 -9.42
CA VAL A 297 31.84 -19.02 -9.68
C VAL A 297 31.16 -17.86 -8.97
N TRP A 298 30.16 -17.27 -9.61
CA TRP A 298 29.44 -16.15 -9.04
C TRP A 298 27.96 -16.18 -9.42
N VAL A 299 27.12 -15.68 -8.52
CA VAL A 299 25.74 -15.29 -8.83
C VAL A 299 25.62 -13.79 -8.65
N ALA A 300 24.96 -13.14 -9.60
CA ALA A 300 24.65 -11.73 -9.50
C ALA A 300 23.17 -11.53 -9.79
N MET A 301 22.55 -10.59 -9.12
CA MET A 301 21.22 -10.15 -9.54
C MET A 301 21.29 -9.66 -11.00
N ASP A 302 20.40 -10.15 -11.86
CA ASP A 302 20.38 -9.75 -13.28
C ASP A 302 20.17 -8.24 -13.41
N GLU A 303 21.09 -7.56 -14.10
CA GLU A 303 21.06 -6.11 -14.34
C GLU A 303 19.77 -5.64 -15.04
N SER A 304 19.07 -6.54 -15.73
CA SER A 304 17.77 -6.28 -16.38
C SER A 304 16.56 -6.60 -15.51
N GLY A 305 16.78 -7.21 -14.34
CA GLY A 305 15.83 -7.92 -13.50
C GLY A 305 15.28 -7.19 -12.28
N LEU A 306 15.47 -5.88 -12.15
CA LEU A 306 14.58 -5.10 -11.28
C LEU A 306 13.18 -5.16 -11.90
N VAL A 307 12.39 -6.19 -11.58
CA VAL A 307 11.04 -6.44 -12.13
C VAL A 307 10.03 -5.34 -11.74
N HIS A 308 10.49 -4.26 -11.12
CA HIS A 308 9.78 -3.01 -11.00
C HIS A 308 10.57 -1.90 -11.69
N GLU A 309 10.11 -1.52 -12.89
CA GLU A 309 10.49 -0.27 -13.56
C GLU A 309 10.43 0.90 -12.54
N GLY A 310 11.58 1.23 -11.94
CA GLY A 310 11.75 2.39 -11.08
C GLY A 310 12.11 2.13 -9.61
N ALA A 311 13.28 1.53 -9.31
CA ALA A 311 14.28 2.07 -8.37
C ALA A 311 15.33 1.02 -7.96
N VAL A 312 16.58 1.29 -8.35
CA VAL A 312 17.83 0.81 -7.73
C VAL A 312 17.78 1.02 -6.19
N LEU A 313 18.23 0.06 -5.36
CA LEU A 313 18.15 0.12 -3.88
C LEU A 313 18.85 1.38 -3.34
N PRO A 314 18.16 2.30 -2.63
CA PRO A 314 18.79 3.53 -2.14
C PRO A 314 19.98 3.25 -1.20
N LEU A 315 21.08 3.98 -1.44
CA LEU A 315 22.23 4.02 -0.54
C LEU A 315 22.21 5.33 0.23
N ASP A 316 21.77 5.28 1.48
CA ASP A 316 21.79 6.39 2.43
C ASP A 316 22.35 5.95 3.79
N ALA A 317 22.51 6.89 4.72
CA ALA A 317 23.16 6.65 6.01
C ALA A 317 22.52 5.54 6.87
N ASN A 318 21.29 5.12 6.54
CA ASN A 318 20.60 4.03 7.24
C ASN A 318 20.73 2.70 6.50
N THR A 319 21.28 2.63 5.28
CA THR A 319 21.36 1.37 4.52
C THR A 319 22.33 0.40 5.18
N VAL A 320 21.81 -0.76 5.58
CA VAL A 320 22.49 -1.89 6.21
C VAL A 320 22.37 -3.12 5.31
N ILE A 321 23.41 -3.96 5.35
CA ILE A 321 23.40 -5.31 4.80
C ILE A 321 23.46 -6.31 5.98
N SER A 322 22.68 -7.39 5.90
CA SER A 322 22.81 -8.55 6.78
C SER A 322 22.69 -9.85 5.99
N PHE A 323 23.38 -10.89 6.41
CA PHE A 323 23.32 -12.21 5.76
C PHE A 323 24.03 -13.26 6.62
N TYR A 324 23.77 -14.52 6.32
CA TYR A 324 24.51 -15.66 6.82
C TYR A 324 25.44 -16.19 5.75
N GLU A 325 26.64 -16.55 6.15
CA GLU A 325 27.57 -17.26 5.29
C GLU A 325 28.23 -18.39 6.04
N VAL A 326 28.27 -19.55 5.38
CA VAL A 326 29.04 -20.71 5.84
C VAL A 326 29.81 -21.26 4.66
N GLY A 327 31.13 -21.30 4.78
CA GLY A 327 31.93 -21.82 3.71
C GLY A 327 33.36 -22.14 4.10
N ARG A 328 34.13 -22.49 3.08
CA ARG A 328 35.54 -22.79 3.20
C ARG A 328 36.26 -22.54 1.88
N LEU A 329 37.51 -22.10 1.97
CA LEU A 329 38.52 -22.18 0.91
C LEU A 329 39.54 -23.27 1.22
N ASP A 330 39.86 -24.11 0.25
CA ASP A 330 40.93 -25.10 0.36
C ASP A 330 42.22 -24.58 -0.26
N ALA A 331 43.22 -24.33 0.60
CA ALA A 331 44.53 -23.79 0.22
C ALA A 331 44.48 -22.49 -0.63
N PRO A 332 43.75 -21.45 -0.18
CA PRO A 332 43.59 -20.22 -0.97
C PRO A 332 44.92 -19.53 -1.21
N ALA A 333 45.10 -18.97 -2.41
CA ALA A 333 46.32 -18.31 -2.84
C ALA A 333 46.10 -16.82 -3.18
N VAL A 334 47.21 -16.07 -3.22
CA VAL A 334 47.24 -14.72 -3.78
C VAL A 334 47.57 -14.80 -5.26
N HIS A 335 46.71 -14.22 -6.10
CA HIS A 335 46.83 -14.28 -7.56
C HIS A 335 47.49 -13.01 -8.10
N GLY A 336 48.60 -13.17 -8.82
CA GLY A 336 49.35 -12.05 -9.42
C GLY A 336 50.18 -11.22 -8.42
N SER A 337 50.94 -10.25 -8.94
CA SER A 337 51.81 -9.37 -8.15
C SER A 337 51.08 -8.10 -7.69
N GLY A 338 50.17 -8.20 -6.73
CA GLY A 338 49.56 -7.04 -6.07
C GLY A 338 48.87 -6.04 -7.00
N ALA A 339 49.49 -4.88 -7.26
CA ALA A 339 48.89 -3.69 -7.88
C ALA A 339 48.39 -3.82 -9.34
N ASP A 340 48.70 -4.93 -10.02
CA ASP A 340 48.45 -5.13 -11.47
C ASP A 340 47.30 -6.12 -11.78
N CYS A 341 46.46 -6.45 -10.80
CA CYS A 341 45.35 -7.37 -11.01
C CYS A 341 44.15 -6.66 -11.67
N GLU A 342 43.63 -7.25 -12.75
CA GLU A 342 42.57 -6.65 -13.58
C GLU A 342 41.18 -6.71 -12.92
N ARG A 343 40.96 -7.66 -12.00
CA ARG A 343 39.70 -7.89 -11.28
C ARG A 343 39.95 -8.29 -9.83
N PRO A 344 39.78 -7.39 -8.84
CA PRO A 344 39.90 -7.71 -7.43
C PRO A 344 38.60 -8.37 -6.88
N PRO A 345 38.65 -9.12 -5.76
CA PRO A 345 39.83 -9.36 -4.92
C PRO A 345 40.91 -10.17 -5.65
N CYS A 346 42.18 -9.77 -5.46
CA CYS A 346 43.31 -10.33 -6.21
C CYS A 346 43.86 -11.61 -5.57
N PHE A 347 42.99 -12.39 -4.98
CA PHE A 347 43.28 -13.60 -4.22
C PHE A 347 42.00 -14.43 -4.12
N ASP A 348 42.14 -15.72 -3.85
CA ASP A 348 41.00 -16.59 -3.64
C ASP A 348 40.17 -16.12 -2.46
N SER A 349 38.87 -15.97 -2.66
CA SER A 349 38.00 -15.43 -1.64
C SER A 349 36.59 -15.96 -1.75
N VAL A 350 35.89 -15.92 -0.63
CA VAL A 350 34.43 -15.88 -0.61
C VAL A 350 34.06 -14.43 -0.35
N SER A 351 33.24 -13.84 -1.22
CA SER A 351 32.97 -12.40 -1.17
C SER A 351 31.59 -12.01 -1.69
N ILE A 352 31.07 -10.89 -1.17
CA ILE A 352 29.92 -10.17 -1.73
C ILE A 352 30.43 -8.85 -2.31
N LEU A 353 30.15 -8.61 -3.59
CA LEU A 353 30.46 -7.38 -4.30
C LEU A 353 29.17 -6.56 -4.45
N LEU A 354 29.25 -5.29 -4.06
CA LEU A 354 28.19 -4.31 -4.17
C LEU A 354 28.64 -3.21 -5.12
N THR A 355 27.86 -2.94 -6.15
CA THR A 355 28.15 -1.86 -7.12
C THR A 355 27.09 -0.77 -7.02
N ASP A 356 27.51 0.49 -6.90
CA ASP A 356 26.60 1.63 -6.97
C ASP A 356 26.25 2.01 -8.42
N ASN A 357 25.20 2.82 -8.57
CA ASN A 357 24.71 3.34 -9.84
C ASN A 357 25.68 4.28 -10.59
N ARG A 358 26.93 4.40 -10.14
CA ARG A 358 28.01 5.21 -10.73
C ARG A 358 29.32 4.42 -10.86
N GLY A 359 29.32 3.12 -10.57
CA GLY A 359 30.47 2.23 -10.72
C GLY A 359 31.44 2.22 -9.54
N SER A 360 31.08 2.75 -8.37
CA SER A 360 31.81 2.48 -7.13
C SER A 360 31.55 1.04 -6.71
N VAL A 361 32.60 0.31 -6.34
CA VAL A 361 32.53 -1.11 -5.97
C VAL A 361 33.05 -1.30 -4.56
N LEU A 362 32.21 -1.85 -3.69
CA LEU A 362 32.54 -2.28 -2.33
C LEU A 362 32.53 -3.80 -2.27
N VAL A 363 33.56 -4.40 -1.69
CA VAL A 363 33.67 -5.86 -1.58
C VAL A 363 33.80 -6.28 -0.13
N TYR A 364 32.83 -7.04 0.35
CA TYR A 364 32.91 -7.73 1.62
C TYR A 364 33.63 -9.06 1.42
N VAL A 365 34.81 -9.20 2.01
CA VAL A 365 35.64 -10.42 1.90
C VAL A 365 35.47 -11.24 3.17
N LEU A 366 34.79 -12.37 3.02
CA LEU A 366 34.38 -13.29 4.08
C LEU A 366 35.51 -14.24 4.42
N GLN A 367 36.03 -14.90 3.38
CA GLN A 367 37.15 -15.83 3.48
C GLN A 367 38.28 -15.42 2.54
N ARG A 368 39.52 -15.72 2.94
CA ARG A 368 40.75 -15.23 2.28
C ARG A 368 41.99 -16.00 2.77
N PRO A 369 43.13 -15.95 2.04
CA PRO A 369 44.43 -16.36 2.55
C PRO A 369 44.86 -15.52 3.76
N GLY A 370 45.66 -16.11 4.66
CA GLY A 370 46.12 -15.43 5.88
C GLY A 370 47.04 -14.22 5.60
N GLU A 371 47.73 -14.24 4.47
CA GLU A 371 48.61 -13.18 3.99
C GLU A 371 47.89 -12.07 3.19
N ALA A 372 46.58 -12.20 2.96
CA ALA A 372 45.83 -11.21 2.21
C ALA A 372 45.83 -9.85 2.93
N VAL A 373 45.93 -8.78 2.14
CA VAL A 373 45.90 -7.39 2.65
C VAL A 373 44.76 -6.67 1.94
N ALA A 374 43.87 -6.07 2.72
CA ALA A 374 42.74 -5.32 2.17
C ALA A 374 43.18 -3.99 1.55
N ASN A 375 42.48 -3.53 0.52
CA ASN A 375 42.61 -2.19 -0.06
C ASN A 375 44.01 -1.90 -0.62
N VAL A 376 44.68 -2.92 -1.17
CA VAL A 376 45.93 -2.74 -1.90
C VAL A 376 45.66 -1.81 -3.09
N PRO A 377 46.46 -0.74 -3.29
CA PRO A 377 46.26 0.18 -4.40
C PRO A 377 46.26 -0.54 -5.75
N ASN A 378 45.18 -0.34 -6.53
CA ASN A 378 45.01 -0.94 -7.84
C ASN A 378 45.08 0.14 -8.92
N ALA A 379 45.98 -0.02 -9.91
CA ALA A 379 46.19 0.97 -10.96
C ALA A 379 45.06 1.02 -12.00
N TYR A 380 44.31 -0.08 -12.17
CA TYR A 380 43.23 -0.22 -13.15
C TYR A 380 41.90 0.35 -12.65
N LEU A 381 41.60 0.18 -11.35
CA LEU A 381 40.34 0.63 -10.74
C LEU A 381 40.46 1.97 -10.00
N GLY A 382 41.68 2.49 -9.82
CA GLY A 382 41.91 3.80 -9.22
C GLY A 382 41.25 3.95 -7.84
N GLY A 383 40.37 4.94 -7.71
CA GLY A 383 39.69 5.28 -6.44
C GLY A 383 38.25 4.78 -6.32
N VAL A 384 37.78 3.91 -7.22
CA VAL A 384 36.38 3.44 -7.23
C VAL A 384 36.16 2.14 -6.44
N TYR A 385 37.22 1.55 -5.86
CA TYR A 385 37.20 0.21 -5.29
C TYR A 385 37.67 0.17 -3.83
N ARG A 386 36.96 -0.58 -2.97
CA ARG A 386 37.37 -0.91 -1.59
C ARG A 386 36.98 -2.33 -1.17
N GLU A 387 37.85 -2.94 -0.37
CA GLU A 387 37.64 -4.22 0.31
C GLU A 387 37.43 -3.97 1.80
N VAL A 388 36.45 -4.67 2.37
CA VAL A 388 36.23 -4.74 3.81
C VAL A 388 36.34 -6.20 4.22
N PHE A 389 37.38 -6.52 4.97
CA PHE A 389 37.58 -7.86 5.50
C PHE A 389 36.64 -8.08 6.68
N LEU A 390 35.87 -9.15 6.60
CA LEU A 390 35.03 -9.61 7.70
C LEU A 390 35.78 -10.64 8.54
N ASP A 391 35.26 -10.95 9.73
CA ASP A 391 35.82 -12.01 10.55
C ASP A 391 35.50 -13.36 9.91
N PRO A 392 36.51 -14.14 9.44
CA PRO A 392 36.26 -15.42 8.77
C PRO A 392 35.66 -16.49 9.69
N SER A 393 35.65 -16.31 11.02
CA SER A 393 34.91 -17.17 11.94
C SER A 393 33.44 -16.77 12.13
N GLY A 394 33.01 -15.65 11.56
CA GLY A 394 31.62 -15.23 11.59
C GLY A 394 30.75 -16.12 10.72
N VAL A 395 29.52 -16.36 11.18
CA VAL A 395 28.47 -17.04 10.40
C VAL A 395 27.29 -16.14 10.08
N HIS A 396 27.19 -15.00 10.78
CA HIS A 396 26.21 -13.95 10.54
C HIS A 396 26.93 -12.61 10.51
N TYR A 397 26.63 -11.81 9.51
CA TYR A 397 27.28 -10.52 9.28
C TYR A 397 26.24 -9.44 9.18
N GLN A 398 26.52 -8.28 9.78
CA GLN A 398 25.69 -7.08 9.64
C GLN A 398 26.57 -5.83 9.56
N ARG A 399 26.36 -4.97 8.56
CA ARG A 399 27.17 -3.75 8.35
C ARG A 399 26.37 -2.58 7.80
N ASN A 400 26.78 -1.37 8.15
CA ASN A 400 26.29 -0.15 7.49
C ASN A 400 27.00 0.00 6.14
N VAL A 401 26.27 -0.28 5.07
CA VAL A 401 26.79 -0.29 3.69
C VAL A 401 27.21 1.11 3.29
N PHE A 402 26.44 2.13 3.65
CA PHE A 402 26.73 3.50 3.24
C PHE A 402 28.02 4.02 3.87
N ASP A 403 28.26 3.74 5.14
CA ASP A 403 29.52 4.12 5.81
C ASP A 403 30.72 3.42 5.17
N ASP A 404 30.58 2.15 4.81
CA ASP A 404 31.64 1.42 4.12
C ASP A 404 31.87 1.98 2.69
N PHE A 405 30.82 2.32 1.94
CA PHE A 405 30.95 2.98 0.62
C PHE A 405 31.62 4.36 0.71
N ARG A 406 31.43 5.11 1.81
CA ARG A 406 32.11 6.39 2.04
C ARG A 406 33.63 6.26 2.16
N THR A 407 34.15 5.05 2.38
CA THR A 407 35.60 4.79 2.37
C THR A 407 36.19 4.75 0.96
N ILE A 408 35.35 4.64 -0.07
CA ILE A 408 35.74 4.69 -1.49
C ILE A 408 35.93 6.15 -1.90
N PRO A 409 37.14 6.56 -2.34
CA PRO A 409 37.43 7.96 -2.69
C PRO A 409 36.53 8.56 -3.78
N ALA A 410 36.09 7.75 -4.73
CA ALA A 410 35.23 8.19 -5.83
C ALA A 410 33.73 8.16 -5.51
N PHE A 411 33.32 7.63 -4.35
CA PHE A 411 31.91 7.48 -4.02
C PHE A 411 31.19 8.83 -3.90
N ASN A 412 30.01 8.91 -4.49
CA ASN A 412 29.19 10.12 -4.46
C ASN A 412 27.91 9.90 -3.67
N THR A 413 27.82 10.58 -2.53
CA THR A 413 26.71 10.47 -1.57
C THR A 413 25.36 11.02 -2.06
N GLN A 414 25.30 11.77 -3.17
CA GLN A 414 24.04 12.35 -3.66
C GLN A 414 23.35 11.41 -4.65
N ASN A 415 22.13 10.98 -4.33
CA ASN A 415 21.33 10.06 -5.16
C ASN A 415 22.07 8.74 -5.47
N SER A 416 22.89 8.26 -4.51
CA SER A 416 23.54 6.96 -4.56
C SER A 416 22.51 5.84 -4.37
N ALA A 417 22.70 4.76 -5.11
CA ALA A 417 21.86 3.56 -5.01
C ALA A 417 22.65 2.34 -5.52
N LEU A 418 22.41 1.14 -4.97
CA LEU A 418 23.04 -0.12 -5.37
C LEU A 418 22.42 -0.66 -6.66
N SER A 419 23.21 -0.72 -7.73
CA SER A 419 22.81 -1.25 -9.03
C SER A 419 23.11 -2.72 -9.21
N SER A 420 23.99 -3.32 -8.41
CA SER A 420 24.28 -4.74 -8.49
C SER A 420 24.75 -5.29 -7.14
N VAL A 421 24.40 -6.55 -6.90
CA VAL A 421 24.87 -7.38 -5.80
C VAL A 421 25.32 -8.71 -6.42
N GLU A 422 26.57 -9.08 -6.17
CA GLU A 422 27.18 -10.31 -6.65
C GLU A 422 27.75 -11.09 -5.47
N PHE A 423 27.43 -12.37 -5.37
CA PHE A 423 28.08 -13.32 -4.48
C PHE A 423 29.05 -14.19 -5.27
N ARG A 424 30.28 -14.29 -4.81
CA ARG A 424 31.40 -14.90 -5.53
C ARG A 424 32.18 -15.85 -4.63
N VAL A 425 32.52 -17.01 -5.19
CA VAL A 425 33.39 -18.02 -4.58
C VAL A 425 34.59 -18.28 -5.51
N GLY A 426 35.79 -18.03 -4.99
CA GLY A 426 37.06 -18.22 -5.65
C GLY A 426 37.51 -19.68 -5.71
N GLU A 427 38.72 -19.91 -6.21
CA GLU A 427 39.23 -21.25 -6.51
C GLU A 427 39.23 -22.15 -5.27
N HIS A 428 38.90 -23.42 -5.48
CA HIS A 428 38.82 -24.43 -4.40
C HIS A 428 37.91 -24.01 -3.23
N GLY A 429 36.91 -23.17 -3.51
CA GLY A 429 35.97 -22.64 -2.53
C GLY A 429 34.61 -23.31 -2.56
N SER A 430 33.96 -23.34 -1.41
CA SER A 430 32.52 -23.56 -1.31
C SER A 430 31.93 -22.64 -0.27
N ALA A 431 30.77 -22.06 -0.54
CA ALA A 431 30.08 -21.23 0.43
C ALA A 431 28.57 -21.25 0.21
N ILE A 432 27.85 -21.26 1.33
CA ILE A 432 26.41 -21.10 1.41
C ILE A 432 26.14 -19.64 1.77
N LEU A 433 25.28 -18.98 0.99
CA LEU A 433 24.74 -17.66 1.33
C LEU A 433 23.27 -17.78 1.64
N ASP A 434 22.86 -17.23 2.77
CA ASP A 434 21.48 -17.31 3.24
C ASP A 434 21.02 -16.00 3.93
N GLU A 435 19.71 -15.77 3.93
CA GLU A 435 19.00 -14.58 4.43
C GLU A 435 19.69 -13.24 4.08
N LEU A 436 20.10 -13.05 2.81
CA LEU A 436 20.74 -11.80 2.39
C LEU A 436 19.72 -10.66 2.35
N ALA A 437 19.84 -9.72 3.28
CA ALA A 437 19.02 -8.54 3.36
C ALA A 437 19.81 -7.24 3.15
N ILE A 438 19.26 -6.30 2.38
CA ILE A 438 19.82 -4.95 2.20
C ILE A 438 18.70 -3.90 2.28
N GLY A 439 18.77 -2.99 3.24
CA GLY A 439 17.73 -1.99 3.47
C GLY A 439 18.02 -1.08 4.66
N PRO A 440 17.10 -0.18 5.04
CA PRO A 440 17.31 0.71 6.19
C PRO A 440 17.41 -0.06 7.52
N ALA A 441 18.32 0.38 8.38
CA ALA A 441 18.67 -0.20 9.69
C ALA A 441 17.47 -0.36 10.64
N ALA A 442 16.46 0.49 10.47
CA ALA A 442 15.22 0.47 11.22
C ALA A 442 14.12 -0.08 10.31
N MET A 443 13.78 -1.36 10.47
CA MET A 443 12.39 -1.86 10.60
C MET A 443 12.30 -3.40 10.59
N ASP A 444 13.33 -4.14 10.19
CA ASP A 444 13.33 -5.62 10.27
C ASP A 444 14.68 -6.21 10.72
N ALA A 445 15.42 -5.50 11.58
CA ALA A 445 16.47 -6.15 12.35
C ALA A 445 15.80 -7.06 13.38
N THR A 446 15.30 -8.21 12.92
CA THR A 446 14.88 -9.25 13.83
C THR A 446 16.12 -10.02 14.29
N ILE A 447 16.17 -10.33 15.57
CA ILE A 447 17.23 -11.12 16.17
C ILE A 447 16.68 -12.55 16.30
N PRO A 448 17.31 -13.54 15.66
CA PRO A 448 16.90 -14.93 15.79
C PRO A 448 17.10 -15.40 17.23
N VAL A 449 16.15 -16.20 17.72
CA VAL A 449 16.29 -16.88 19.00
C VAL A 449 16.53 -18.36 18.74
N TYR A 450 17.75 -18.78 19.07
CA TYR A 450 18.26 -20.13 18.89
C TYR A 450 17.78 -21.04 20.01
N ALA A 451 17.26 -22.22 19.66
CA ALA A 451 16.81 -23.22 20.62
C ALA A 451 17.81 -24.38 20.74
N PHE A 452 17.99 -24.85 21.97
CA PHE A 452 18.81 -26.00 22.31
C PHE A 452 18.08 -26.95 23.25
N ARG A 453 18.34 -28.24 23.08
CA ARG A 453 17.87 -29.31 23.97
C ARG A 453 19.04 -30.05 24.59
N SER A 454 18.92 -30.38 25.86
CA SER A 454 19.80 -31.35 26.52
C SER A 454 18.99 -32.55 26.98
N SER A 455 19.20 -33.70 26.32
CA SER A 455 18.64 -34.98 26.77
C SER A 455 19.29 -35.48 28.06
N VAL A 456 20.52 -35.01 28.34
CA VAL A 456 21.28 -35.33 29.54
C VAL A 456 20.77 -34.56 30.75
N LEU A 457 20.53 -33.25 30.59
CA LEU A 457 20.01 -32.40 31.67
C LEU A 457 18.48 -32.41 31.77
N GLY A 458 17.79 -32.98 30.78
CA GLY A 458 16.33 -32.86 30.67
C GLY A 458 15.87 -31.41 30.53
N SER A 459 16.71 -30.54 29.97
CA SER A 459 16.54 -29.09 29.97
C SER A 459 16.54 -28.53 28.55
N ARG A 460 16.00 -27.32 28.41
CA ARG A 460 16.04 -26.54 27.17
C ARG A 460 16.64 -25.17 27.44
N PHE A 461 17.26 -24.63 26.41
CA PHE A 461 17.93 -23.35 26.47
C PHE A 461 17.60 -22.54 25.24
N VAL A 462 17.36 -21.25 25.41
CA VAL A 462 17.18 -20.30 24.31
C VAL A 462 18.11 -19.12 24.48
N THR A 463 18.69 -18.69 23.37
CA THR A 463 19.56 -17.51 23.32
C THR A 463 19.40 -16.73 22.02
N ALA A 464 19.52 -15.41 22.13
CA ALA A 464 19.61 -14.49 21.01
C ALA A 464 21.07 -14.07 20.74
N GLU A 465 22.02 -14.53 21.57
CA GLU A 465 23.44 -14.21 21.48
C GLU A 465 24.15 -15.26 20.63
N VAL A 466 24.71 -14.83 19.50
CA VAL A 466 25.33 -15.73 18.51
C VAL A 466 26.59 -16.39 19.07
N GLU A 467 27.35 -15.68 19.90
CA GLU A 467 28.54 -16.21 20.57
C GLU A 467 28.18 -17.30 21.58
N GLU A 468 27.05 -17.14 22.29
CA GLU A 468 26.55 -18.14 23.23
C GLU A 468 26.05 -19.38 22.49
N LYS A 469 25.31 -19.20 21.39
CA LYS A 469 24.93 -20.29 20.47
C LYS A 469 26.18 -21.06 20.02
N GLN A 470 27.18 -20.36 19.51
CA GLN A 470 28.38 -21.00 18.96
C GLN A 470 29.18 -21.73 20.05
N MET A 471 29.31 -21.13 21.23
CA MET A 471 29.96 -21.74 22.37
C MET A 471 29.30 -23.07 22.80
N LEU A 472 27.96 -23.14 22.80
CA LEU A 472 27.24 -24.38 23.11
C LEU A 472 27.48 -25.48 22.06
N ILE A 473 27.54 -25.12 20.78
CA ILE A 473 27.80 -26.05 19.68
C ILE A 473 29.24 -26.58 19.74
N ASP A 474 30.22 -25.69 19.90
CA ASP A 474 31.64 -26.06 19.79
C ASP A 474 32.20 -26.71 21.06
N THR A 475 31.77 -26.22 22.23
CA THR A 475 32.37 -26.62 23.52
C THR A 475 31.58 -27.74 24.18
N TYR A 476 30.27 -27.82 23.94
CA TYR A 476 29.37 -28.74 24.63
C TYR A 476 28.47 -29.59 23.71
N PRO A 477 28.97 -30.14 22.58
CA PRO A 477 28.14 -30.86 21.60
C PRO A 477 27.49 -32.14 22.15
N ASP A 478 28.09 -32.77 23.16
CA ASP A 478 27.53 -33.97 23.81
C ASP A 478 26.42 -33.63 24.83
N LEU A 479 26.32 -32.38 25.24
CA LEU A 479 25.38 -31.90 26.26
C LEU A 479 24.20 -31.17 25.64
N TRP A 480 24.46 -30.36 24.61
CA TRP A 480 23.48 -29.50 23.96
C TRP A 480 23.35 -29.83 22.48
N GLN A 481 22.13 -30.18 22.08
CA GLN A 481 21.72 -30.34 20.70
C GLN A 481 21.08 -29.04 20.22
N PHE A 482 21.64 -28.43 19.17
CA PHE A 482 21.03 -27.30 18.49
C PHE A 482 19.77 -27.75 17.74
N GLU A 483 18.68 -27.00 17.89
CA GLU A 483 17.36 -27.32 17.33
C GLU A 483 16.87 -26.30 16.30
N GLY A 484 17.71 -25.32 15.92
CA GLY A 484 17.35 -24.27 14.97
C GLY A 484 16.83 -22.98 15.62
N ILE A 485 16.22 -22.14 14.80
CA ILE A 485 15.60 -20.87 15.21
C ILE A 485 14.15 -21.16 15.62
N CYS A 486 13.76 -20.76 16.84
CA CYS A 486 12.39 -20.99 17.33
C CYS A 486 11.44 -19.83 17.06
N TYR A 487 11.96 -18.60 17.00
CA TYR A 487 11.25 -17.39 16.58
C TYR A 487 12.24 -16.24 16.42
N PHE A 488 11.74 -15.14 15.86
CA PHE A 488 12.50 -13.91 15.64
C PHE A 488 11.99 -12.81 16.57
N THR A 489 12.92 -12.06 17.17
CA THR A 489 12.61 -10.98 18.13
C THR A 489 12.95 -9.62 17.56
N PRO A 490 12.26 -8.53 17.90
CA PRO A 490 12.67 -7.20 17.47
C PRO A 490 14.04 -6.80 18.04
N ALA A 491 14.87 -6.11 17.26
CA ALA A 491 16.08 -5.48 17.78
C ALA A 491 15.75 -4.50 18.92
N PRO A 492 16.58 -4.40 19.98
CA PRO A 492 16.30 -3.59 21.17
C PRO A 492 15.92 -2.13 20.88
N ASP A 493 16.50 -1.54 19.83
CA ASP A 493 16.31 -0.13 19.48
C ASP A 493 15.23 0.08 18.40
N SER A 494 14.53 -0.98 17.96
CA SER A 494 13.55 -0.90 16.87
C SER A 494 12.23 -0.27 17.29
N ASP A 495 11.85 -0.36 18.57
CA ASP A 495 10.64 0.27 19.13
C ASP A 495 10.90 0.64 20.62
N PRO A 496 10.67 1.90 21.05
CA PRO A 496 10.86 2.31 22.43
C PRO A 496 9.91 1.62 23.44
N ASN A 497 8.90 0.88 22.97
CA ASN A 497 7.89 0.22 23.79
C ASN A 497 8.10 -1.29 23.99
N LEU A 498 9.23 -1.83 23.51
CA LEU A 498 9.56 -3.24 23.68
C LEU A 498 9.75 -3.62 25.16
N ALA A 499 9.34 -4.84 25.49
CA ALA A 499 9.53 -5.41 26.82
C ALA A 499 10.84 -6.23 26.85
N PRO A 500 11.72 -6.03 27.84
CA PRO A 500 12.88 -6.90 28.03
C PRO A 500 12.43 -8.27 28.58
N VAL A 501 13.02 -9.35 28.07
CA VAL A 501 12.92 -10.69 28.66
C VAL A 501 14.11 -10.88 29.60
N TYR A 502 13.84 -10.88 30.90
CA TYR A 502 14.85 -11.14 31.93
C TYR A 502 15.17 -12.63 31.99
N ARG A 503 16.45 -12.98 31.97
CA ARG A 503 16.96 -14.35 32.13
C ARG A 503 17.58 -14.53 33.50
N PHE A 504 17.17 -15.58 34.18
CA PHE A 504 17.70 -15.99 35.47
C PHE A 504 18.32 -17.37 35.38
N TRP A 505 19.43 -17.58 36.08
CA TRP A 505 20.02 -18.89 36.33
C TRP A 505 19.72 -19.34 37.76
N SER A 506 19.34 -20.61 37.93
CA SER A 506 19.29 -21.25 39.24
C SER A 506 20.29 -22.40 39.33
N PRO A 507 21.33 -22.31 40.19
CA PRO A 507 22.18 -23.45 40.47
C PRO A 507 21.47 -24.56 41.26
N VAL A 508 20.39 -24.22 41.97
CA VAL A 508 19.57 -25.17 42.74
C VAL A 508 18.74 -26.06 41.81
N HIS A 509 18.14 -25.45 40.78
CA HIS A 509 17.30 -26.16 39.82
C HIS A 509 18.04 -26.59 38.55
N SER A 510 19.29 -26.12 38.35
CA SER A 510 20.05 -26.33 37.11
C SER A 510 19.27 -25.92 35.86
N SER A 511 18.53 -24.81 35.97
CA SER A 511 17.59 -24.36 34.94
C SER A 511 17.59 -22.84 34.79
N HIS A 512 17.23 -22.40 33.58
CA HIS A 512 16.97 -20.99 33.31
C HIS A 512 15.50 -20.65 33.52
N PHE A 513 15.22 -19.41 33.90
CA PHE A 513 13.88 -18.85 33.98
C PHE A 513 13.80 -17.54 33.19
N TYR A 514 12.72 -17.35 32.45
CA TYR A 514 12.51 -16.22 31.55
C TYR A 514 11.22 -15.50 31.91
N THR A 515 11.28 -14.17 32.02
CA THR A 515 10.08 -13.37 32.29
C THR A 515 10.18 -11.95 31.74
N THR A 516 9.07 -11.43 31.21
CA THR A 516 8.89 -9.99 30.89
C THR A 516 8.34 -9.20 32.07
N SER A 517 7.87 -9.87 33.14
CA SER A 517 7.24 -9.24 34.29
C SER A 517 8.29 -8.66 35.22
N GLN A 518 8.33 -7.33 35.32
CA GLN A 518 9.18 -6.63 36.29
C GLN A 518 8.85 -7.03 37.74
N SER A 519 7.58 -7.28 38.05
CA SER A 519 7.18 -7.72 39.39
C SER A 519 7.68 -9.14 39.70
N GLU A 520 7.67 -10.04 38.73
CA GLU A 520 8.21 -11.40 38.90
C GLU A 520 9.74 -11.36 39.06
N ARG A 521 10.43 -10.55 38.25
CA ARG A 521 11.86 -10.28 38.39
C ARG A 521 12.19 -9.75 39.79
N ASP A 522 11.49 -8.72 40.25
CA ASP A 522 11.76 -8.06 41.53
C ASP A 522 11.45 -8.99 42.72
N MET A 523 10.42 -9.85 42.60
CA MET A 523 10.11 -10.88 43.58
C MET A 523 11.22 -11.93 43.67
N LEU A 524 11.73 -12.45 42.54
CA LEU A 524 12.83 -13.42 42.55
C LEU A 524 14.10 -12.86 43.20
N LEU A 525 14.41 -11.59 42.95
CA LEU A 525 15.57 -10.91 43.53
C LEU A 525 15.42 -10.59 45.02
N SER A 526 14.19 -10.39 45.52
CA SER A 526 13.96 -9.97 46.90
C SER A 526 13.63 -11.13 47.83
N GLU A 527 12.83 -12.10 47.38
CA GLU A 527 12.35 -13.22 48.20
C GLU A 527 13.17 -14.50 48.02
N TYR A 528 13.82 -14.68 46.85
CA TYR A 528 14.56 -15.91 46.51
C TYR A 528 16.01 -15.67 46.02
N PRO A 529 16.79 -14.75 46.62
CA PRO A 529 18.14 -14.40 46.14
C PRO A 529 19.15 -15.53 46.23
N ASP A 530 18.94 -16.53 47.10
CA ASP A 530 19.81 -17.70 47.23
C ASP A 530 19.51 -18.80 46.19
N VAL A 531 18.40 -18.66 45.45
CA VAL A 531 17.94 -19.65 44.46
C VAL A 531 18.10 -19.15 43.04
N TRP A 532 17.91 -17.85 42.80
CA TRP A 532 17.88 -17.24 41.47
C TRP A 532 18.85 -16.08 41.35
N THR A 533 19.67 -16.14 40.30
CA THR A 533 20.59 -15.05 39.91
C THR A 533 20.12 -14.44 38.61
N LEU A 534 19.89 -13.12 38.57
CA LEU A 534 19.60 -12.41 37.32
C LEU A 534 20.87 -12.33 36.48
N GLU A 535 20.82 -12.89 35.27
CA GLU A 535 21.93 -12.84 34.31
C GLU A 535 21.85 -11.58 33.44
N GLY A 536 20.64 -11.05 33.21
CA GLY A 536 20.41 -9.83 32.47
C GLY A 536 19.15 -9.89 31.60
N THR A 537 19.11 -9.04 30.58
CA THR A 537 18.09 -9.09 29.53
C THR A 537 18.60 -9.99 28.41
N ALA A 538 17.89 -11.09 28.13
CA ALA A 538 18.28 -12.01 27.05
C ALA A 538 17.93 -11.47 25.66
N PHE A 539 16.75 -10.89 25.50
CA PHE A 539 16.26 -10.27 24.25
C PHE A 539 15.05 -9.36 24.55
N HIS A 540 14.57 -8.64 23.54
CA HIS A 540 13.41 -7.74 23.64
C HIS A 540 12.23 -8.30 22.83
N VAL A 541 11.00 -8.11 23.30
CA VAL A 541 9.78 -8.69 22.71
C VAL A 541 8.62 -7.70 22.73
N PHE A 542 7.58 -7.96 21.95
CA PHE A 542 6.36 -7.17 21.99
C PHE A 542 5.48 -7.58 23.17
N GLY A 543 5.06 -6.60 23.97
CA GLY A 543 4.04 -6.80 25.00
C GLY A 543 2.64 -6.91 24.40
N GLU A 544 1.72 -7.50 25.17
CA GLU A 544 0.32 -7.64 24.74
C GLU A 544 -0.32 -6.28 24.40
N GLY A 545 -0.96 -6.23 23.23
CA GLY A 545 -1.62 -5.03 22.69
C GLY A 545 -0.67 -4.04 22.01
N ARG A 546 0.61 -4.38 21.85
CA ARG A 546 1.65 -3.53 21.23
C ARG A 546 2.35 -4.18 20.05
N GLN A 547 2.00 -5.42 19.72
CA GLN A 547 2.61 -6.20 18.66
C GLN A 547 2.08 -5.81 17.26
N PRO A 548 2.90 -5.94 16.20
CA PRO A 548 2.44 -5.75 14.82
C PRO A 548 1.52 -6.89 14.38
N ALA A 549 0.79 -6.69 13.27
CA ALA A 549 -0.24 -7.63 12.80
C ALA A 549 0.29 -9.03 12.42
N ASN A 550 1.57 -9.13 12.06
CA ASN A 550 2.24 -10.39 11.69
C ASN A 550 2.91 -11.09 12.89
N ALA A 551 2.85 -10.53 14.10
CA ALA A 551 3.44 -11.16 15.28
C ALA A 551 2.56 -12.30 15.81
N VAL A 552 3.21 -13.36 16.29
CA VAL A 552 2.59 -14.55 16.89
C VAL A 552 2.82 -14.58 18.40
N PRO A 553 1.87 -15.13 19.18
CA PRO A 553 2.01 -15.28 20.63
C PRO A 553 3.00 -16.39 21.00
N VAL A 554 3.77 -16.17 22.05
CA VAL A 554 4.51 -17.21 22.79
C VAL A 554 3.73 -17.56 24.04
N TYR A 555 3.34 -18.82 24.16
CA TYR A 555 2.57 -19.40 25.24
C TYR A 555 3.46 -19.88 26.38
N ARG A 556 3.07 -19.61 27.64
CA ARG A 556 3.73 -20.09 28.85
C ARG A 556 2.94 -21.21 29.50
N PHE A 557 3.63 -22.27 29.90
CA PHE A 557 3.07 -23.37 30.67
C PHE A 557 3.93 -23.67 31.91
N TRP A 558 3.27 -24.03 33.01
CA TRP A 558 3.91 -24.52 34.22
C TRP A 558 3.69 -26.02 34.36
N SER A 559 4.74 -26.78 34.67
CA SER A 559 4.62 -28.17 35.09
C SER A 559 4.83 -28.33 36.59
N PRO A 560 3.80 -28.69 37.38
CA PRO A 560 3.98 -28.97 38.80
C PRO A 560 4.70 -30.30 39.05
N THR A 561 4.69 -31.22 38.08
CA THR A 561 5.37 -32.53 38.17
C THR A 561 6.84 -32.43 37.82
N LEU A 562 7.18 -31.58 36.84
CA LEU A 562 8.55 -31.42 36.35
C LEU A 562 9.26 -30.19 36.93
N ASN A 563 8.51 -29.30 37.60
CA ASN A 563 9.00 -28.08 38.25
C ASN A 563 9.79 -27.15 37.31
N TYR A 564 9.30 -26.97 36.08
CA TYR A 564 9.86 -26.02 35.11
C TYR A 564 8.78 -25.39 34.22
N HIS A 565 9.15 -24.26 33.61
CA HIS A 565 8.32 -23.53 32.66
C HIS A 565 8.64 -23.92 31.21
N LEU A 566 7.60 -24.04 30.40
CA LEU A 566 7.70 -24.30 28.97
C LEU A 566 7.17 -23.11 28.19
N PHE A 567 7.88 -22.73 27.13
CA PHE A 567 7.51 -21.64 26.23
C PHE A 567 7.37 -22.17 24.81
N THR A 568 6.33 -21.74 24.10
CA THR A 568 6.10 -22.13 22.71
C THR A 568 5.37 -21.10 21.88
N ALA A 569 5.83 -20.85 20.66
CA ALA A 569 5.13 -20.03 19.67
C ALA A 569 4.16 -20.85 18.79
N VAL A 570 4.01 -22.15 19.07
CA VAL A 570 3.30 -23.09 18.20
C VAL A 570 1.89 -23.36 18.73
N GLU A 571 0.88 -22.89 17.98
CA GLU A 571 -0.54 -23.06 18.35
C GLU A 571 -0.92 -24.53 18.53
N ALA A 572 -0.54 -25.39 17.57
CA ALA A 572 -0.91 -26.81 17.58
C ALA A 572 -0.39 -27.53 18.83
N GLN A 573 0.83 -27.24 19.24
CA GLN A 573 1.42 -27.81 20.44
C GLN A 573 0.76 -27.29 21.71
N LYS A 574 0.42 -26.00 21.77
CA LYS A 574 -0.35 -25.46 22.88
C LYS A 574 -1.68 -26.21 23.02
N GLU A 575 -2.38 -26.48 21.91
CA GLU A 575 -3.59 -27.30 21.92
C GLU A 575 -3.34 -28.75 22.35
N ASP A 576 -2.26 -29.39 21.90
CA ASP A 576 -1.91 -30.76 22.30
C ASP A 576 -1.53 -30.87 23.78
N LEU A 577 -0.77 -29.90 24.32
CA LEU A 577 -0.44 -29.83 25.75
C LEU A 577 -1.71 -29.66 26.60
N MET A 578 -2.65 -28.84 26.14
CA MET A 578 -3.93 -28.62 26.82
C MET A 578 -4.88 -29.83 26.71
N ARG A 579 -4.82 -30.58 25.60
CA ARG A 579 -5.73 -31.72 25.35
C ARG A 579 -5.20 -33.02 25.95
N ASP A 580 -3.97 -33.40 25.60
CA ASP A 580 -3.43 -34.74 25.81
C ASP A 580 -2.42 -34.81 26.97
N HIS A 581 -1.90 -33.66 27.42
CA HIS A 581 -0.91 -33.57 28.50
C HIS A 581 -1.30 -32.64 29.66
N SER A 582 -2.60 -32.37 29.84
CA SER A 582 -3.12 -31.47 30.88
C SER A 582 -2.88 -31.94 32.32
N SER A 583 -2.50 -33.21 32.53
CA SER A 583 -2.07 -33.71 33.83
C SER A 583 -0.70 -33.21 34.26
N ASP A 584 0.17 -32.91 33.29
CA ASP A 584 1.56 -32.53 33.51
C ASP A 584 1.80 -31.03 33.26
N TRP A 585 0.89 -30.37 32.54
CA TRP A 585 1.04 -29.00 32.07
C TRP A 585 -0.17 -28.14 32.37
N SER A 586 0.07 -26.99 33.01
CA SER A 586 -0.92 -25.94 33.26
C SER A 586 -0.64 -24.74 32.36
N PHE A 587 -1.61 -24.37 31.52
CA PHE A 587 -1.50 -23.19 30.67
C PHE A 587 -1.59 -21.91 31.51
N GLU A 588 -0.61 -21.02 31.37
CA GLU A 588 -0.53 -19.76 32.13
C GLU A 588 -0.87 -18.52 31.29
N GLY A 589 -1.04 -18.67 29.98
CA GLY A 589 -1.39 -17.58 29.07
C GLY A 589 -0.28 -17.25 28.06
N VAL A 590 -0.40 -16.08 27.44
CA VAL A 590 0.60 -15.52 26.52
C VAL A 590 1.70 -14.83 27.35
N ALA A 591 2.94 -15.23 27.14
CA ALA A 591 4.11 -14.65 27.78
C ALA A 591 4.52 -13.33 27.11
N TRP A 592 4.54 -13.32 25.77
CA TRP A 592 4.91 -12.19 24.91
C TRP A 592 4.59 -12.50 23.44
N TYR A 593 4.84 -11.56 22.53
CA TYR A 593 4.67 -11.72 21.09
C TYR A 593 6.00 -11.55 20.34
N VAL A 594 6.19 -12.34 19.28
CA VAL A 594 7.41 -12.45 18.46
C VAL A 594 7.06 -12.55 16.99
N TYR A 595 8.03 -12.39 16.09
CA TYR A 595 7.83 -12.71 14.69
C TYR A 595 7.94 -14.24 14.50
N PRO A 596 7.00 -14.85 13.76
CA PRO A 596 7.08 -16.27 13.45
C PRO A 596 8.31 -16.55 12.57
N PRO A 597 8.92 -17.73 12.66
CA PRO A 597 9.83 -18.18 11.61
C PRO A 597 9.07 -18.22 10.28
N THR A 598 9.72 -17.79 9.19
CA THR A 598 9.09 -17.60 7.86
C THR A 598 8.80 -18.92 7.14
N TRP A 599 9.13 -20.08 7.72
CA TRP A 599 9.03 -21.39 7.06
C TRP A 599 7.89 -22.23 7.67
N ASP A 600 6.93 -22.61 6.84
CA ASP A 600 5.85 -23.52 7.19
C ASP A 600 6.33 -24.97 7.05
N SER A 601 6.89 -25.54 8.12
CA SER A 601 7.15 -26.98 8.15
C SER A 601 6.52 -27.64 9.36
N ALA A 602 5.61 -28.55 9.05
CA ALA A 602 5.13 -29.61 9.92
C ALA A 602 6.24 -30.57 10.44
N GLY A 603 7.52 -30.17 10.36
CA GLY A 603 8.71 -30.92 10.78
C GLY A 603 9.62 -30.16 11.76
N ALA A 604 9.70 -28.83 11.71
CA ALA A 604 10.28 -28.02 12.80
C ALA A 604 9.32 -27.91 14.01
N LEU A 605 8.06 -28.30 13.79
CA LEU A 605 6.95 -28.23 14.73
C LEU A 605 6.64 -29.55 15.48
N GLU A 606 7.49 -30.58 15.45
CA GLU A 606 7.50 -31.63 16.49
C GLU A 606 8.21 -31.10 17.75
N LEU A 607 7.80 -29.94 18.22
CA LEU A 607 8.34 -29.37 19.43
C LEU A 607 7.69 -30.11 20.62
N LEU A 608 8.48 -30.33 21.67
CA LEU A 608 8.07 -30.68 23.05
C LEU A 608 7.29 -32.01 23.24
N GLY A 609 8.00 -33.13 23.09
CA GLY A 609 7.50 -34.44 23.52
C GLY A 609 8.60 -35.42 23.97
N SER A 610 8.58 -35.77 25.27
CA SER A 610 9.30 -36.85 25.98
C SER A 610 10.82 -36.68 26.18
N SER A 611 11.42 -37.04 27.32
CA SER A 611 11.16 -38.24 28.13
C SER A 611 11.50 -38.05 29.62
N SER A 612 10.86 -38.90 30.43
CA SER A 612 11.06 -39.08 31.85
C SER A 612 12.53 -39.30 32.24
N ALA A 613 13.02 -38.54 33.22
CA ALA A 613 14.09 -39.02 34.09
C ALA A 613 13.44 -39.79 35.27
N LYS A 614 13.86 -41.04 35.44
CA LYS A 614 13.70 -41.77 36.70
C LYS A 614 14.44 -41.07 37.84
#